data_AF-A0A364LFG5-F1
#
_entry.id   AF-A0A364LFG5-F1
#
_cell.length_a   1.000
_cell.length_b   1.000
_cell.length_c   1.000
_cell.angle_alpha   90.00
_cell.angle_beta   90.00
_cell.angle_gamma   90.00
#
_symmetry.space_group_name_H-M   'P 1'
#
loop_
_entity.id
_entity.type
_entity.pdbx_description
1 polymer ?
#
loop_
_entity_poly.entity_id
_entity_poly.type
_entity_poly.pdbx_seq_one_letter_code
_entity_poly.pdbx_strand_id
1 'polypeptide(L)'
;MVSIAFSAEARRPLASGDIAGRDLLIPGMGWIGHVGLGTGDDVGKPTQIIIEVLNESPVIQFNTFNNFTSRSRYWGSRSGIGDYSSGTYAVLVEAFHQSWWCPSYSTSTAYVIGQGNPANRVPTKCGFWRCDTYVAWDFYSAGYSQIMNNRIMLPLNVFNTFPYANGDAFSEEFSSIPNQIPLMDRIEQQFSELTAEELNKLPYEKFVELADIPMAEETPTHIAKEWEFLFNPEVNEAKRSVFIDRLAVSNEPDVISKFISLYDEIHNDEIKSKLVQGLMIYYQNHWEQTVNTSDFAMLKQFYSKLLNQELSPRDADKVIRGFIDLHSASDVRSKLKLIEDRMVGVEPSLQLGLKLELAYKSKKLEDIYIPSIISMLKEYNRSDLDGMFFGITKQWYKNLKRESSIDQIKDYLTSAKKRFSQSKGNQDDLYFNVAKIAYKELADSLTN
;
A
#
# COMPACT_ATOMS: atom_id res chain seq x y z
N MET A 1 -22.37 -18.25 -35.92
CA MET A 1 -21.10 -17.54 -36.19
C MET A 1 -21.21 -16.17 -35.56
N VAL A 2 -20.68 -16.03 -34.34
CA VAL A 2 -20.60 -14.72 -33.67
C VAL A 2 -19.30 -14.08 -34.14
N SER A 3 -19.45 -12.90 -34.74
CA SER A 3 -18.37 -12.06 -35.22
C SER A 3 -17.37 -11.78 -34.10
N ILE A 4 -16.15 -12.27 -34.27
CA ILE A 4 -14.97 -11.91 -33.47
C ILE A 4 -14.65 -10.47 -33.84
N ALA A 5 -15.04 -9.51 -33.00
CA ALA A 5 -14.52 -8.16 -33.08
C ALA A 5 -13.02 -8.23 -32.75
N PHE A 6 -12.20 -8.14 -33.78
CA PHE A 6 -10.78 -7.85 -33.67
C PHE A 6 -10.59 -6.60 -32.80
N SER A 7 -9.62 -6.67 -31.90
CA SER A 7 -9.22 -5.57 -31.03
C SER A 7 -9.10 -4.27 -31.83
N ALA A 8 -9.94 -3.28 -31.51
CA ALA A 8 -9.45 -1.92 -31.50
C ALA A 8 -8.17 -1.94 -30.64
N GLU A 9 -7.05 -1.45 -31.16
CA GLU A 9 -5.80 -1.41 -30.40
C GLU A 9 -6.10 -0.85 -29.01
N ALA A 10 -5.86 -1.67 -27.98
CA ALA A 10 -6.05 -1.30 -26.60
C ALA A 10 -5.29 0.02 -26.35
N ARG A 11 -6.02 1.13 -26.14
CA ARG A 11 -5.44 2.48 -26.05
C ARG A 11 -4.43 2.55 -24.90
N ARG A 12 -3.30 3.21 -25.13
CA ARG A 12 -2.36 3.63 -24.08
C ARG A 12 -2.91 4.83 -23.30
N PRO A 13 -2.56 5.05 -22.01
CA PRO A 13 -2.87 6.29 -21.30
C PRO A 13 -2.53 7.54 -22.13
N LEU A 14 -3.40 8.55 -22.14
CA LEU A 14 -3.23 9.80 -22.90
C LEU A 14 -3.12 10.99 -21.96
N ALA A 15 -3.75 10.92 -20.79
CA ALA A 15 -3.66 11.93 -19.75
C ALA A 15 -3.31 11.31 -18.40
N SER A 16 -2.82 12.16 -17.51
CA SER A 16 -2.58 11.82 -16.11
C SER A 16 -3.90 11.47 -15.43
N GLY A 17 -3.90 10.34 -14.72
CA GLY A 17 -5.10 9.79 -14.09
C GLY A 17 -5.93 8.88 -15.00
N ASP A 18 -5.47 8.56 -16.21
CA ASP A 18 -6.08 7.47 -16.98
C ASP A 18 -5.89 6.14 -16.23
N ILE A 19 -6.91 5.27 -16.22
CA ILE A 19 -6.77 3.92 -15.63
C ILE A 19 -6.36 2.95 -16.72
N ALA A 20 -5.26 2.22 -16.52
CA ALA A 20 -4.84 1.12 -17.37
C ALA A 20 -5.29 -0.22 -16.75
N GLY A 21 -5.83 -1.12 -17.57
CA GLY A 21 -6.28 -2.43 -17.12
C GLY A 21 -5.62 -3.59 -17.88
N ARG A 22 -5.40 -4.72 -17.22
CA ARG A 22 -4.86 -5.96 -17.82
C ARG A 22 -5.34 -7.20 -17.08
N ASP A 23 -5.27 -8.36 -17.72
CA ASP A 23 -5.54 -9.65 -17.07
C ASP A 23 -4.55 -9.91 -15.92
N LEU A 24 -4.89 -10.76 -14.96
CA LEU A 24 -3.92 -11.31 -14.01
C LEU A 24 -3.31 -12.61 -14.57
N LEU A 25 -2.00 -12.80 -14.45
CA LEU A 25 -1.39 -14.11 -14.73
C LEU A 25 -1.49 -15.06 -13.53
N ILE A 26 -2.67 -15.15 -12.94
CA ILE A 26 -2.96 -16.12 -11.89
C ILE A 26 -3.97 -17.13 -12.47
N PRO A 27 -3.64 -18.44 -12.54
CA PRO A 27 -4.55 -19.46 -13.05
C PRO A 27 -5.94 -19.36 -12.39
N GLY A 28 -7.00 -19.28 -13.21
CA GLY A 28 -8.38 -19.15 -12.73
C GLY A 28 -8.80 -17.74 -12.28
N MET A 29 -7.87 -16.79 -12.19
CA MET A 29 -8.09 -15.42 -11.71
C MET A 29 -7.79 -14.35 -12.78
N GLY A 30 -7.42 -14.76 -14.00
CA GLY A 30 -7.02 -13.83 -15.06
C GLY A 30 -8.09 -12.84 -15.50
N TRP A 31 -9.35 -13.18 -15.32
CA TRP A 31 -10.49 -12.34 -15.68
C TRP A 31 -10.85 -11.28 -14.63
N ILE A 32 -10.44 -11.44 -13.37
CA ILE A 32 -10.54 -10.40 -12.32
C ILE A 32 -9.69 -9.19 -12.72
N GLY A 33 -8.53 -9.52 -13.28
CA GLY A 33 -7.53 -8.61 -13.79
C GLY A 33 -6.93 -7.67 -12.76
N HIS A 34 -6.31 -6.62 -13.28
CA HIS A 34 -5.43 -5.73 -12.54
C HIS A 34 -5.53 -4.34 -13.14
N VAL A 35 -5.48 -3.32 -12.27
CA VAL A 35 -5.58 -1.92 -12.65
C VAL A 35 -4.42 -1.11 -12.10
N GLY A 36 -4.02 -0.07 -12.84
CA GLY A 36 -3.02 0.91 -12.40
C GLY A 36 -3.32 2.30 -12.93
N LEU A 37 -2.72 3.32 -12.30
CA LEU A 37 -2.85 4.73 -12.68
C LEU A 37 -1.81 5.10 -13.74
N GLY A 38 -2.28 5.48 -14.91
CA GLY A 38 -1.45 5.94 -16.02
C GLY A 38 -1.14 7.43 -15.97
N THR A 39 0.08 7.77 -16.39
CA THR A 39 0.47 9.14 -16.75
C THR A 39 0.35 9.31 -18.26
N GLY A 40 -0.21 10.43 -18.71
CA GLY A 40 -0.37 10.74 -20.12
C GLY A 40 0.82 11.43 -20.77
N ASP A 41 0.59 11.91 -21.99
CA ASP A 41 1.56 12.75 -22.71
C ASP A 41 1.52 14.21 -22.17
N ASP A 42 0.50 14.54 -21.37
CA ASP A 42 0.25 15.83 -20.71
C ASP A 42 1.31 16.23 -19.67
N VAL A 43 2.05 15.28 -19.12
CA VAL A 43 3.22 15.54 -18.26
C VAL A 43 4.50 15.87 -19.04
N GLY A 44 4.40 16.05 -20.36
CA GLY A 44 5.48 16.55 -21.21
C GLY A 44 6.66 15.59 -21.37
N LYS A 45 6.41 14.27 -21.26
CA LYS A 45 7.44 13.22 -21.31
C LYS A 45 7.16 12.15 -22.38
N PRO A 46 8.20 11.51 -22.93
CA PRO A 46 8.07 10.44 -23.92
C PRO A 46 7.70 9.07 -23.31
N THR A 47 7.75 8.91 -21.98
CA THR A 47 7.52 7.63 -21.28
C THR A 47 6.32 7.73 -20.36
N GLN A 48 5.27 6.99 -20.72
CA GLN A 48 4.08 6.80 -19.90
C GLN A 48 4.40 5.84 -18.75
N ILE A 49 4.18 6.30 -17.53
CA ILE A 49 4.34 5.55 -16.29
C ILE A 49 2.98 5.01 -15.86
N ILE A 50 2.97 3.77 -15.37
CA ILE A 50 1.84 3.19 -14.66
C ILE A 50 2.25 3.03 -13.19
N ILE A 51 1.50 3.66 -12.29
CA ILE A 51 1.60 3.44 -10.85
C ILE A 51 0.66 2.29 -10.50
N GLU A 52 1.21 1.17 -10.02
CA GLU A 52 0.44 -0.03 -9.71
C GLU A 52 0.85 -0.65 -8.36
N VAL A 53 -0.09 -1.39 -7.75
CA VAL A 53 0.12 -2.12 -6.49
C VAL A 53 0.27 -3.61 -6.79
N LEU A 54 1.40 -4.19 -6.43
CA LEU A 54 1.74 -5.59 -6.66
C LEU A 54 2.02 -6.33 -5.35
N ASN A 55 1.82 -7.64 -5.34
CA ASN A 55 2.28 -8.53 -4.26
C ASN A 55 3.79 -8.81 -4.41
N GLU A 56 4.57 -7.74 -4.54
CA GLU A 56 6.00 -7.73 -4.78
C GLU A 56 6.64 -6.66 -3.88
N SER A 57 7.96 -6.68 -3.72
CA SER A 57 8.69 -5.64 -3.00
C SER A 57 9.48 -4.78 -4.00
N PRO A 58 9.25 -3.45 -4.07
CA PRO A 58 8.27 -2.67 -3.30
C PRO A 58 6.81 -2.91 -3.78
N VAL A 59 5.85 -2.69 -2.89
CA VAL A 59 4.41 -2.96 -3.13
C VAL A 59 3.81 -1.98 -4.14
N ILE A 60 4.08 -0.68 -3.98
CA ILE A 60 3.71 0.34 -4.97
C ILE A 60 4.90 0.53 -5.92
N GLN A 61 4.66 0.35 -7.22
CA GLN A 61 5.69 0.43 -8.25
C GLN A 61 5.31 1.44 -9.34
N PHE A 62 6.34 2.07 -9.91
CA PHE A 62 6.22 2.99 -11.04
C PHE A 62 6.82 2.30 -12.25
N ASN A 63 5.97 1.64 -13.03
CA ASN A 63 6.38 0.82 -14.15
C ASN A 63 6.22 1.56 -15.47
N THR A 64 7.06 1.24 -16.46
CA THR A 64 6.83 1.73 -17.81
C THR A 64 5.58 1.07 -18.39
N PHE A 65 4.89 1.76 -19.30
CA PHE A 65 3.75 1.18 -20.03
C PHE A 65 4.09 -0.17 -20.69
N ASN A 66 5.31 -0.30 -21.24
CA ASN A 66 5.78 -1.56 -21.83
C ASN A 66 5.95 -2.66 -20.77
N ASN A 67 6.50 -2.34 -19.59
CA ASN A 67 6.58 -3.32 -18.50
C ASN A 67 5.17 -3.79 -18.11
N PHE A 68 4.25 -2.86 -17.85
CA PHE A 68 2.86 -3.16 -17.47
C PHE A 68 2.17 -4.07 -18.48
N THR A 69 2.21 -3.71 -19.77
CA THR A 69 1.53 -4.45 -20.84
C THR A 69 2.20 -5.77 -21.22
N SER A 70 3.51 -5.92 -20.97
CA SER A 70 4.21 -7.19 -21.22
C SER A 70 3.88 -8.29 -20.20
N ARG A 71 3.39 -7.90 -19.01
CA ARG A 71 3.11 -8.84 -17.92
C ARG A 71 1.87 -9.68 -18.15
N SER A 72 0.89 -9.27 -18.97
CA SER A 72 -0.33 -10.01 -19.26
C SER A 72 -1.13 -9.37 -20.40
N ARG A 73 -2.24 -9.99 -20.83
CA ARG A 73 -3.11 -9.41 -21.86
C ARG A 73 -3.67 -8.06 -21.40
N TYR A 74 -3.33 -7.01 -22.15
CA TYR A 74 -3.77 -5.65 -21.89
C TYR A 74 -5.22 -5.41 -22.36
N TRP A 75 -6.01 -4.68 -21.56
CA TRP A 75 -7.40 -4.33 -21.85
C TRP A 75 -7.54 -2.98 -22.56
N GLY A 76 -6.60 -2.07 -22.33
CA GLY A 76 -6.70 -0.67 -22.74
C GLY A 76 -6.68 0.27 -21.55
N SER A 77 -6.78 1.56 -21.84
CA SER A 77 -6.89 2.62 -20.84
C SER A 77 -8.24 3.33 -20.93
N ARG A 78 -8.80 3.69 -19.78
CA ARG A 78 -10.04 4.47 -19.64
C ARG A 78 -9.76 5.81 -18.94
N SER A 79 -10.58 6.81 -19.24
CA SER A 79 -10.35 8.19 -18.82
C SER A 79 -11.64 9.02 -18.82
N GLY A 80 -11.60 10.27 -18.35
CA GLY A 80 -12.76 11.17 -18.41
C GLY A 80 -13.49 11.37 -17.08
N ILE A 81 -12.83 11.03 -15.96
CA ILE A 81 -13.27 11.44 -14.63
C ILE A 81 -12.36 12.58 -14.18
N GLY A 82 -12.92 13.79 -14.15
CA GLY A 82 -12.22 15.00 -13.71
C GLY A 82 -11.69 15.89 -14.83
N ASP A 83 -11.26 17.10 -14.43
CA ASP A 83 -10.47 17.99 -15.29
C ASP A 83 -9.00 17.56 -15.21
N TYR A 84 -8.43 17.25 -16.38
CA TYR A 84 -7.04 16.84 -16.55
C TYR A 84 -6.01 17.90 -16.09
N SER A 85 -6.45 19.15 -15.84
CA SER A 85 -5.57 20.25 -15.43
C SER A 85 -5.21 20.26 -13.93
N SER A 86 -6.07 19.72 -13.05
CA SER A 86 -5.87 19.86 -11.59
C SER A 86 -6.36 18.67 -10.77
N GLY A 87 -7.49 18.07 -11.13
CA GLY A 87 -8.08 16.99 -10.35
C GLY A 87 -7.36 15.66 -10.54
N THR A 88 -7.06 15.27 -11.79
CA THR A 88 -6.36 14.01 -12.05
C THR A 88 -4.87 14.06 -11.71
N TYR A 89 -4.27 15.25 -11.66
CA TYR A 89 -2.92 15.42 -11.12
C TYR A 89 -2.89 15.16 -9.61
N ALA A 90 -3.91 15.59 -8.85
CA ALA A 90 -4.00 15.32 -7.42
C ALA A 90 -4.09 13.81 -7.12
N VAL A 91 -4.74 13.02 -7.99
CA VAL A 91 -4.76 11.55 -7.92
C VAL A 91 -3.34 10.99 -7.97
N LEU A 92 -2.51 11.43 -8.94
CA LEU A 92 -1.13 10.97 -9.07
C LEU A 92 -0.26 11.40 -7.88
N VAL A 93 -0.50 12.58 -7.32
CA VAL A 93 0.20 13.07 -6.13
C VAL A 93 -0.11 12.18 -4.93
N GLU A 94 -1.38 11.85 -4.70
CA GLU A 94 -1.76 10.95 -3.61
C GLU A 94 -1.17 9.55 -3.79
N ALA A 95 -1.28 8.98 -4.99
CA ALA A 95 -0.67 7.68 -5.32
C ALA A 95 0.83 7.68 -4.96
N PHE A 96 1.54 8.73 -5.35
CA PHE A 96 2.94 8.87 -4.97
C PHE A 96 3.15 9.00 -3.45
N HIS A 97 2.33 9.77 -2.75
CA HIS A 97 2.43 9.87 -1.29
C HIS A 97 2.19 8.53 -0.59
N GLN A 98 1.23 7.74 -1.05
CA GLN A 98 0.96 6.41 -0.49
C GLN A 98 2.15 5.45 -0.64
N SER A 99 3.02 5.65 -1.63
CA SER A 99 4.27 4.89 -1.77
C SER A 99 5.27 5.13 -0.63
N TRP A 100 5.15 6.24 0.11
CA TRP A 100 6.08 6.60 1.20
C TRP A 100 5.76 5.90 2.50
N TRP A 101 4.50 5.56 2.74
CA TRP A 101 4.00 5.13 4.03
C TRP A 101 3.99 3.61 4.16
N CYS A 102 5.19 3.01 4.05
CA CYS A 102 5.43 1.56 4.21
C CYS A 102 4.34 0.65 3.60
N PRO A 103 4.05 0.79 2.29
CA PRO A 103 2.92 0.10 1.68
C PRO A 103 3.07 -1.43 1.79
N SER A 104 1.98 -2.07 2.18
CA SER A 104 1.81 -3.51 2.34
C SER A 104 0.69 -4.02 1.40
N TYR A 105 0.84 -5.24 0.87
CA TYR A 105 -0.11 -5.80 -0.08
C TYR A 105 -1.26 -6.55 0.61
N SER A 106 -2.49 -6.15 0.28
CA SER A 106 -3.74 -6.84 0.65
C SER A 106 -4.22 -7.75 -0.49
N THR A 107 -4.62 -8.95 -0.11
CA THR A 107 -5.33 -9.92 -0.97
C THR A 107 -6.83 -9.66 -1.00
N SER A 108 -7.35 -8.89 -0.04
CA SER A 108 -8.77 -8.53 0.07
C SER A 108 -9.04 -7.09 -0.37
N THR A 109 -10.31 -6.66 -0.33
CA THR A 109 -10.70 -5.27 -0.46
C THR A 109 -10.51 -4.48 0.83
N ALA A 110 -10.15 -5.13 1.94
CA ALA A 110 -9.72 -4.41 3.13
C ALA A 110 -8.47 -3.58 2.81
N TYR A 111 -8.53 -2.31 3.17
CA TYR A 111 -7.47 -1.36 2.92
C TYR A 111 -7.23 -0.45 4.13
N VAL A 112 -6.03 0.12 4.19
CA VAL A 112 -5.63 1.11 5.19
C VAL A 112 -4.92 2.23 4.47
N ILE A 113 -5.32 3.45 4.77
CA ILE A 113 -4.67 4.64 4.22
C ILE A 113 -3.33 4.82 4.92
N GLY A 114 -2.25 4.82 4.14
CA GLY A 114 -0.91 5.06 4.66
C GLY A 114 -0.76 6.49 5.12
N GLN A 115 -0.32 6.67 6.36
CA GLN A 115 -0.21 7.97 7.00
C GLN A 115 0.94 7.97 8.00
N GLY A 116 1.90 8.88 7.82
CA GLY A 116 2.82 9.25 8.88
C GLY A 116 2.21 10.33 9.77
N ASN A 117 2.41 10.25 11.08
CA ASN A 117 2.27 11.40 11.96
C ASN A 117 3.65 11.79 12.52
N PRO A 118 4.51 12.38 11.67
CA PRO A 118 5.89 12.66 12.07
C PRO A 118 5.99 13.84 13.04
N ALA A 119 4.86 14.48 13.40
CA ALA A 119 4.78 15.50 14.44
C ALA A 119 4.71 14.93 15.85
N ASN A 120 4.01 13.80 16.04
CA ASN A 120 3.64 13.35 17.38
C ASN A 120 4.33 12.06 17.83
N ARG A 121 5.30 11.54 17.05
CA ARG A 121 6.05 10.29 17.34
C ARG A 121 5.13 9.08 17.55
N VAL A 122 3.95 9.13 16.95
CA VAL A 122 3.01 8.02 16.87
C VAL A 122 3.57 7.03 15.83
N PRO A 123 3.34 5.71 15.99
CA PRO A 123 3.64 4.74 14.94
C PRO A 123 3.14 5.20 13.57
N THR A 124 3.93 4.98 12.52
CA THR A 124 3.46 5.20 11.15
C THR A 124 2.33 4.23 10.87
N LYS A 125 1.22 4.70 10.31
CA LYS A 125 0.20 3.79 9.77
C LYS A 125 0.64 3.37 8.38
N CYS A 126 1.00 2.11 8.22
CA CYS A 126 1.37 1.59 6.91
C CYS A 126 0.16 1.51 5.99
N GLY A 127 0.34 1.93 4.74
CA GLY A 127 -0.67 1.74 3.70
C GLY A 127 -0.90 0.26 3.46
N PHE A 128 -2.16 -0.14 3.32
CA PHE A 128 -2.52 -1.53 3.08
C PHE A 128 -3.45 -1.59 1.88
N TRP A 129 -2.95 -2.17 0.78
CA TRP A 129 -3.50 -1.88 -0.53
C TRP A 129 -3.61 -3.13 -1.40
N ARG A 130 -4.71 -3.21 -2.14
CA ARG A 130 -4.85 -3.98 -3.37
C ARG A 130 -4.99 -3.01 -4.55
N CYS A 131 -4.67 -3.44 -5.77
CA CYS A 131 -4.64 -2.57 -6.95
C CYS A 131 -5.93 -1.77 -7.18
N ASP A 132 -7.09 -2.36 -6.95
CA ASP A 132 -8.40 -1.70 -7.08
C ASP A 132 -8.69 -0.69 -5.96
N THR A 133 -8.50 -1.11 -4.70
CA THR A 133 -8.69 -0.24 -3.52
C THR A 133 -7.77 0.98 -3.55
N TYR A 134 -6.54 0.80 -4.03
CA TYR A 134 -5.55 1.86 -4.19
C TYR A 134 -5.98 2.89 -5.22
N VAL A 135 -6.26 2.45 -6.45
CA VAL A 135 -6.75 3.32 -7.53
C VAL A 135 -8.01 4.07 -7.10
N ALA A 136 -8.95 3.37 -6.45
CA ALA A 136 -10.18 3.99 -6.01
C ALA A 136 -9.97 5.03 -4.89
N TRP A 137 -9.08 4.75 -3.94
CA TRP A 137 -8.71 5.71 -2.89
C TRP A 137 -8.07 6.98 -3.49
N ASP A 138 -7.14 6.83 -4.42
CA ASP A 138 -6.44 7.97 -5.02
C ASP A 138 -7.41 8.90 -5.76
N PHE A 139 -8.46 8.34 -6.37
CA PHE A 139 -9.55 9.13 -6.95
C PHE A 139 -10.46 9.77 -5.89
N TYR A 140 -10.80 9.03 -4.85
CA TYR A 140 -11.63 9.53 -3.76
C TYR A 140 -10.98 10.70 -3.03
N SER A 141 -9.70 10.59 -2.70
CA SER A 141 -8.93 11.63 -2.02
C SER A 141 -8.82 12.92 -2.86
N ALA A 142 -8.84 12.80 -4.19
CA ALA A 142 -8.89 13.91 -5.13
C ALA A 142 -10.30 14.50 -5.33
N GLY A 143 -11.32 14.01 -4.62
CA GLY A 143 -12.69 14.52 -4.64
C GLY A 143 -13.67 13.76 -5.54
N TYR A 144 -13.27 12.62 -6.11
CA TYR A 144 -14.11 11.77 -6.95
C TYR A 144 -14.74 10.63 -6.13
N SER A 145 -15.61 10.99 -5.19
CA SER A 145 -16.17 10.05 -4.21
C SER A 145 -16.95 8.89 -4.83
N GLN A 146 -17.49 9.07 -6.04
CA GLN A 146 -18.27 8.06 -6.75
C GLN A 146 -17.49 6.78 -7.06
N ILE A 147 -16.15 6.82 -7.09
CA ILE A 147 -15.30 5.66 -7.38
C ILE A 147 -15.25 4.67 -6.20
N MET A 148 -15.38 5.17 -4.97
CA MET A 148 -15.38 4.36 -3.75
C MET A 148 -16.75 3.80 -3.37
N ASN A 149 -17.84 4.23 -4.04
CA ASN A 149 -19.20 3.78 -3.72
C ASN A 149 -19.52 2.35 -4.21
N ASN A 150 -18.57 1.66 -4.83
CA ASN A 150 -18.74 0.27 -5.23
C ASN A 150 -18.61 -0.64 -4.01
N ARG A 151 -19.71 -1.29 -3.58
CA ARG A 151 -19.73 -2.23 -2.45
C ARG A 151 -18.74 -3.40 -2.59
N ILE A 152 -18.43 -3.81 -3.82
CA ILE A 152 -17.45 -4.85 -4.11
C ILE A 152 -16.44 -4.28 -5.10
N MET A 153 -15.25 -3.98 -4.60
CA MET A 153 -14.15 -3.51 -5.43
C MET A 153 -13.50 -4.71 -6.11
N LEU A 154 -13.66 -4.79 -7.43
CA LEU A 154 -12.87 -5.67 -8.28
C LEU A 154 -12.12 -4.80 -9.29
N PRO A 155 -10.94 -5.20 -9.77
CA PRO A 155 -10.16 -4.41 -10.72
C PRO A 155 -10.95 -4.11 -12.00
N LEU A 156 -11.68 -5.09 -12.54
CA LEU A 156 -12.57 -4.89 -13.68
C LEU A 156 -13.70 -3.88 -13.41
N ASN A 157 -14.28 -3.89 -12.20
CA ASN A 157 -15.33 -2.94 -11.82
C ASN A 157 -14.79 -1.51 -11.69
N VAL A 158 -13.63 -1.35 -11.06
CA VAL A 158 -12.92 -0.07 -10.98
C VAL A 158 -12.60 0.43 -12.38
N PHE A 159 -11.98 -0.40 -13.22
CA PHE A 159 -11.69 -0.06 -14.62
C PHE A 159 -12.95 0.40 -15.36
N ASN A 160 -14.06 -0.33 -15.21
CA ASN A 160 -15.30 -0.07 -15.92
C ASN A 160 -16.05 1.19 -15.46
N THR A 161 -15.71 1.73 -14.29
CA THR A 161 -16.29 2.98 -13.77
C THR A 161 -15.84 4.20 -14.60
N PHE A 162 -14.73 4.09 -15.33
CA PHE A 162 -14.18 5.16 -16.14
C PHE A 162 -14.69 5.08 -17.58
N PRO A 163 -15.07 6.22 -18.21
CA PRO A 163 -15.48 6.25 -19.60
C PRO A 163 -14.30 6.06 -20.57
N TYR A 164 -14.59 6.04 -21.87
CA TYR A 164 -13.57 6.17 -22.90
C TYR A 164 -13.35 7.65 -23.24
N ALA A 165 -12.10 8.03 -23.54
CA ALA A 165 -11.65 9.40 -23.75
C ALA A 165 -12.40 10.21 -24.82
N ASN A 166 -13.14 9.55 -25.73
CA ASN A 166 -13.82 10.18 -26.85
C ASN A 166 -15.27 10.59 -26.55
N GLY A 167 -15.67 10.61 -25.28
CA GLY A 167 -17.02 11.03 -24.91
C GLY A 167 -18.09 10.02 -25.32
N ASP A 168 -17.74 8.73 -25.44
CA ASP A 168 -18.74 7.69 -25.38
C ASP A 168 -19.46 7.84 -24.05
N ALA A 169 -20.71 8.31 -24.14
CA ALA A 169 -21.57 8.55 -23.00
C ALA A 169 -21.58 7.31 -22.11
N PHE A 170 -21.75 7.53 -20.80
CA PHE A 170 -22.23 6.50 -19.90
C PHE A 170 -23.34 5.74 -20.64
N SER A 171 -23.08 4.49 -21.04
CA SER A 171 -24.20 3.65 -21.46
C SER A 171 -25.03 3.46 -20.20
N GLU A 172 -26.21 4.07 -20.16
CA GLU A 172 -27.24 3.83 -19.13
C GLU A 172 -27.58 2.32 -19.00
N GLU A 173 -27.02 1.46 -19.87
CA GLU A 173 -27.02 0.02 -19.69
C GLU A 173 -26.26 -0.45 -18.42
N PHE A 174 -25.33 0.34 -17.84
CA PHE A 174 -24.71 -0.01 -16.55
C PHE A 174 -25.46 0.51 -15.31
N SER A 175 -26.48 1.39 -15.49
CA SER A 175 -27.53 1.56 -14.46
C SER A 175 -28.44 0.34 -14.33
N SER A 176 -28.17 -0.72 -15.10
CA SER A 176 -28.82 -2.02 -14.99
C SER A 176 -27.92 -3.13 -14.44
N ILE A 177 -26.83 -2.83 -13.71
CA ILE A 177 -26.48 -3.76 -12.62
C ILE A 177 -27.75 -3.80 -11.78
N PRO A 178 -28.41 -4.96 -11.60
CA PRO A 178 -29.59 -5.01 -10.78
C PRO A 178 -29.22 -4.40 -9.44
N ASN A 179 -29.85 -3.27 -9.11
CA ASN A 179 -29.88 -2.72 -7.77
C ASN A 179 -30.64 -3.66 -6.82
N GLN A 180 -30.76 -4.95 -7.16
CA GLN A 180 -30.89 -6.00 -6.18
C GLN A 180 -29.54 -6.14 -5.50
N ILE A 181 -29.25 -5.14 -4.65
CA ILE A 181 -28.48 -5.36 -3.43
C ILE A 181 -29.07 -6.63 -2.85
N PRO A 182 -28.36 -7.77 -2.85
CA PRO A 182 -28.80 -8.88 -2.04
C PRO A 182 -28.89 -8.31 -0.63
N LEU A 183 -30.04 -8.46 0.04
CA LEU A 183 -30.14 -8.04 1.44
C LEU A 183 -28.91 -8.59 2.16
N MET A 184 -28.20 -7.76 2.92
CA MET A 184 -27.00 -8.18 3.64
C MET A 184 -27.24 -9.48 4.41
N ASP A 185 -28.43 -9.62 5.00
CA ASP A 185 -28.93 -10.83 5.66
C ASP A 185 -28.83 -12.11 4.79
N ARG A 186 -29.06 -12.02 3.47
CA ARG A 186 -28.94 -13.17 2.55
C ARG A 186 -27.49 -13.51 2.21
N ILE A 187 -26.62 -12.51 2.06
CA ILE A 187 -25.18 -12.75 1.82
C ILE A 187 -24.56 -13.37 3.07
N GLU A 188 -24.86 -12.79 4.23
CA GLU A 188 -24.41 -13.28 5.53
C GLU A 188 -24.92 -14.70 5.79
N GLN A 189 -26.19 -14.98 5.51
CA GLN A 189 -26.73 -16.34 5.62
C GLN A 189 -25.98 -17.30 4.68
N GLN A 190 -25.80 -16.93 3.41
CA GLN A 190 -25.07 -17.78 2.45
C GLN A 190 -23.63 -18.04 2.91
N PHE A 191 -22.91 -17.03 3.40
CA PHE A 191 -21.53 -17.17 3.85
C PHE A 191 -21.41 -18.01 5.13
N SER A 192 -22.30 -17.79 6.10
CA SER A 192 -22.30 -18.52 7.38
C SER A 192 -22.64 -20.01 7.24
N GLU A 193 -23.45 -20.38 6.25
CA GLU A 193 -23.83 -21.77 5.96
C GLU A 193 -22.74 -22.56 5.20
N LEU A 194 -21.72 -21.90 4.64
CA LEU A 194 -20.65 -22.58 3.90
C LEU A 194 -19.81 -23.50 4.78
N THR A 195 -19.49 -24.67 4.24
CA THR A 195 -18.41 -25.54 4.71
C THR A 195 -17.06 -25.14 4.12
N ALA A 196 -15.95 -25.62 4.70
CA ALA A 196 -14.61 -25.40 4.15
C ALA A 196 -14.45 -25.96 2.73
N GLU A 197 -15.05 -27.12 2.45
CA GLU A 197 -15.03 -27.74 1.12
C GLU A 197 -15.77 -26.89 0.08
N GLU A 198 -16.96 -26.37 0.43
CA GLU A 198 -17.72 -25.49 -0.46
C GLU A 198 -16.99 -24.17 -0.70
N LEU A 199 -16.46 -23.55 0.36
CA LEU A 199 -15.68 -22.33 0.28
C LEU A 199 -14.48 -22.47 -0.67
N ASN A 200 -13.76 -23.60 -0.59
CA ASN A 200 -12.63 -23.89 -1.46
C ASN A 200 -13.02 -24.07 -2.93
N LYS A 201 -14.24 -24.54 -3.21
CA LYS A 201 -14.76 -24.74 -4.57
C LYS A 201 -15.32 -23.48 -5.20
N LEU A 202 -15.56 -22.43 -4.41
CA LEU A 202 -16.10 -21.18 -4.95
C LEU A 202 -15.11 -20.53 -5.94
N PRO A 203 -15.61 -20.09 -7.12
CA PRO A 203 -14.90 -19.11 -7.94
C PRO A 203 -14.49 -17.91 -7.07
N TYR A 204 -13.36 -17.29 -7.39
CA TYR A 204 -12.78 -16.27 -6.53
C TYR A 204 -13.72 -15.08 -6.29
N GLU A 205 -14.53 -14.76 -7.26
CA GLU A 205 -15.39 -13.59 -7.32
C GLU A 205 -16.67 -13.86 -6.57
N LYS A 206 -17.20 -15.08 -6.67
CA LYS A 206 -18.27 -15.50 -5.78
C LYS A 206 -17.79 -15.53 -4.34
N PHE A 207 -16.54 -15.92 -4.10
CA PHE A 207 -15.95 -15.82 -2.78
C PHE A 207 -15.80 -14.36 -2.32
N VAL A 208 -15.26 -13.44 -3.13
CA VAL A 208 -15.13 -12.02 -2.77
C VAL A 208 -16.51 -11.39 -2.53
N GLU A 209 -17.51 -11.70 -3.35
CA GLU A 209 -18.90 -11.26 -3.15
C GLU A 209 -19.48 -11.71 -1.81
N LEU A 210 -19.13 -12.92 -1.36
CA LEU A 210 -19.68 -13.49 -0.13
C LEU A 210 -18.86 -13.11 1.10
N ALA A 211 -17.53 -13.10 0.99
CA ALA A 211 -16.61 -12.98 2.12
C ALA A 211 -16.09 -11.56 2.32
N ASP A 212 -15.94 -10.78 1.25
CA ASP A 212 -15.23 -9.51 1.23
C ASP A 212 -16.20 -8.31 1.20
N ILE A 213 -17.15 -8.31 2.14
CA ILE A 213 -18.13 -7.23 2.30
C ILE A 213 -17.44 -5.96 2.84
N PRO A 214 -17.98 -4.75 2.60
CA PRO A 214 -17.40 -3.53 3.17
C PRO A 214 -17.28 -3.62 4.69
N MET A 215 -16.11 -3.25 5.25
CA MET A 215 -15.87 -3.31 6.70
C MET A 215 -16.87 -2.52 7.56
N ALA A 216 -17.53 -1.50 6.97
CA ALA A 216 -18.59 -0.73 7.64
C ALA A 216 -19.93 -1.47 7.73
N GLU A 217 -20.12 -2.50 6.91
CA GLU A 217 -21.31 -3.38 6.86
C GLU A 217 -21.04 -4.74 7.53
N GLU A 218 -19.88 -4.90 8.17
CA GLU A 218 -19.43 -6.12 8.83
C GLU A 218 -20.32 -6.50 10.03
N THR A 219 -20.68 -7.77 10.16
CA THR A 219 -21.50 -8.28 11.26
C THR A 219 -20.71 -9.20 12.20
N PRO A 220 -21.12 -9.32 13.48
CA PRO A 220 -20.48 -10.27 14.40
C PRO A 220 -20.53 -11.73 13.92
N THR A 221 -21.61 -12.14 13.23
CA THR A 221 -21.73 -13.50 12.67
C THR A 221 -20.73 -13.73 11.56
N HIS A 222 -20.58 -12.74 10.67
CA HIS A 222 -19.66 -12.82 9.55
C HIS A 222 -18.21 -12.93 10.05
N ILE A 223 -17.82 -12.05 10.98
CA ILE A 223 -16.52 -12.10 11.65
C ILE A 223 -16.28 -13.43 12.35
N ALA A 224 -17.28 -13.96 13.07
CA ALA A 224 -17.15 -15.26 13.73
C ALA A 224 -16.88 -16.38 12.71
N LYS A 225 -17.51 -16.32 11.54
CA LYS A 225 -17.28 -17.27 10.45
C LYS A 225 -15.92 -17.08 9.77
N GLU A 226 -15.45 -15.85 9.61
CA GLU A 226 -14.08 -15.57 9.13
C GLU A 226 -13.04 -16.19 10.07
N TRP A 227 -13.22 -16.06 11.39
CA TRP A 227 -12.39 -16.74 12.38
C TRP A 227 -12.45 -18.26 12.24
N GLU A 228 -13.66 -18.84 12.14
CA GLU A 228 -13.85 -20.27 11.95
C GLU A 228 -13.06 -20.79 10.73
N PHE A 229 -13.20 -20.12 9.59
CA PHE A 229 -12.49 -20.50 8.37
C PHE A 229 -10.99 -20.27 8.44
N LEU A 230 -10.54 -19.20 9.09
CA LEU A 230 -9.11 -18.93 9.27
C LEU A 230 -8.43 -20.02 10.12
N PHE A 231 -9.09 -20.52 11.16
CA PHE A 231 -8.57 -21.59 12.01
C PHE A 231 -8.79 -22.99 11.44
N ASN A 232 -9.64 -23.15 10.42
CA ASN A 232 -9.86 -24.44 9.79
C ASN A 232 -8.69 -24.80 8.82
N PRO A 233 -7.94 -25.88 9.09
CA PRO A 233 -6.79 -26.28 8.26
C PRO A 233 -7.19 -26.78 6.86
N GLU A 234 -8.45 -27.12 6.63
CA GLU A 234 -8.95 -27.56 5.33
C GLU A 234 -9.19 -26.39 4.36
N VAL A 235 -9.31 -25.16 4.86
CA VAL A 235 -9.44 -23.97 4.00
C VAL A 235 -8.10 -23.64 3.37
N ASN A 236 -8.10 -23.41 2.05
CA ASN A 236 -6.86 -23.11 1.33
C ASN A 236 -6.25 -21.76 1.73
N GLU A 237 -4.93 -21.65 1.52
CA GLU A 237 -4.12 -20.52 1.98
C GLU A 237 -4.50 -19.18 1.34
N ALA A 238 -4.96 -19.19 0.08
CA ALA A 238 -5.40 -17.97 -0.60
C ALA A 238 -6.64 -17.37 0.07
N LYS A 239 -7.62 -18.20 0.48
CA LYS A 239 -8.81 -17.75 1.20
C LYS A 239 -8.48 -17.34 2.64
N ARG A 240 -7.62 -18.10 3.31
CA ARG A 240 -7.13 -17.75 4.67
C ARG A 240 -6.40 -16.41 4.69
N SER A 241 -5.62 -16.10 3.65
CA SER A 241 -4.94 -14.81 3.50
C SER A 241 -5.93 -13.63 3.44
N VAL A 242 -7.06 -13.80 2.74
CA VAL A 242 -8.13 -12.79 2.68
C VAL A 242 -8.74 -12.55 4.06
N PHE A 243 -9.01 -13.60 4.84
CA PHE A 243 -9.52 -13.45 6.20
C PHE A 243 -8.53 -12.77 7.15
N ILE A 244 -7.23 -13.09 7.04
CA ILE A 244 -6.19 -12.39 7.83
C ILE A 244 -6.20 -10.90 7.52
N ASP A 245 -6.23 -10.55 6.24
CA ASP A 245 -6.21 -9.15 5.79
C ASP A 245 -7.43 -8.36 6.32
N ARG A 246 -8.62 -8.97 6.31
CA ARG A 246 -9.87 -8.37 6.81
C ARG A 246 -9.89 -8.25 8.33
N LEU A 247 -9.52 -9.31 9.04
CA LEU A 247 -9.44 -9.31 10.50
C LEU A 247 -8.37 -8.33 11.02
N ALA A 248 -7.27 -8.11 10.27
CA ALA A 248 -6.23 -7.14 10.61
C ALA A 248 -6.71 -5.68 10.58
N VAL A 249 -7.78 -5.36 9.86
CA VAL A 249 -8.38 -4.01 9.82
C VAL A 249 -9.69 -3.92 10.60
N SER A 250 -10.17 -5.03 11.17
CA SER A 250 -11.39 -5.09 11.97
C SER A 250 -11.22 -4.39 13.33
N ASN A 251 -12.35 -4.12 14.00
CA ASN A 251 -12.36 -3.60 15.38
C ASN A 251 -12.44 -4.71 16.44
N GLU A 252 -12.18 -5.98 16.07
CA GLU A 252 -12.30 -7.11 16.99
C GLU A 252 -11.22 -7.06 18.08
N PRO A 253 -11.59 -7.23 19.37
CA PRO A 253 -10.65 -7.02 20.48
C PRO A 253 -9.61 -8.13 20.65
N ASP A 254 -9.86 -9.35 20.15
CA ASP A 254 -9.02 -10.52 20.43
C ASP A 254 -8.08 -10.91 19.28
N VAL A 255 -8.00 -10.09 18.23
CA VAL A 255 -7.17 -10.31 17.02
C VAL A 255 -5.73 -10.65 17.37
N ILE A 256 -5.11 -9.86 18.26
CA ILE A 256 -3.70 -10.02 18.63
C ILE A 256 -3.43 -11.42 19.21
N SER A 257 -4.23 -11.82 20.20
CA SER A 257 -4.06 -13.10 20.88
C SER A 257 -4.28 -14.29 19.93
N LYS A 258 -5.32 -14.21 19.08
CA LYS A 258 -5.66 -15.26 18.11
C LYS A 258 -4.61 -15.36 17.00
N PHE A 259 -4.15 -14.24 16.44
CA PHE A 259 -3.11 -14.25 15.40
C PHE A 259 -1.78 -14.78 15.91
N ILE A 260 -1.38 -14.45 17.15
CA ILE A 260 -0.17 -15.00 17.76
C ILE A 260 -0.30 -16.51 17.98
N SER A 261 -1.43 -17.00 18.51
CA SER A 261 -1.68 -18.44 18.67
C SER A 261 -1.57 -19.17 17.33
N LEU A 262 -2.24 -18.63 16.31
CA LEU A 262 -2.24 -19.20 14.97
C LEU A 262 -0.84 -19.20 14.34
N TYR A 263 -0.05 -18.15 14.57
CA TYR A 263 1.34 -18.07 14.10
C TYR A 263 2.20 -19.18 14.70
N ASP A 264 2.03 -19.49 15.98
CA ASP A 264 2.81 -20.54 16.65
C ASP A 264 2.38 -21.95 16.19
N GLU A 265 1.13 -22.13 15.74
CA GLU A 265 0.58 -23.41 15.26
C GLU A 265 0.85 -23.69 13.76
N ILE A 266 0.91 -22.65 12.92
CA ILE A 266 1.04 -22.81 11.47
C ILE A 266 2.49 -23.05 11.03
N HIS A 267 2.65 -23.91 10.03
CA HIS A 267 3.94 -24.19 9.36
C HIS A 267 4.07 -23.55 7.97
N ASN A 268 2.98 -23.04 7.38
CA ASN A 268 3.03 -22.35 6.10
C ASN A 268 3.65 -20.95 6.25
N ASP A 269 4.72 -20.69 5.50
CA ASP A 269 5.48 -19.43 5.56
C ASP A 269 4.70 -18.23 5.03
N GLU A 270 3.84 -18.41 4.03
CA GLU A 270 3.03 -17.33 3.47
C GLU A 270 1.97 -16.84 4.47
N ILE A 271 1.26 -17.76 5.12
CA ILE A 271 0.32 -17.43 6.18
C ILE A 271 1.04 -16.82 7.39
N LYS A 272 2.21 -17.32 7.76
CA LYS A 272 3.04 -16.71 8.82
C LYS A 272 3.42 -15.27 8.48
N SER A 273 3.90 -15.03 7.27
CA SER A 273 4.22 -13.68 6.76
C SER A 273 3.00 -12.76 6.84
N LYS A 274 1.83 -13.27 6.42
CA LYS A 274 0.55 -12.54 6.52
C LYS A 274 0.14 -12.23 7.95
N LEU A 275 0.32 -13.15 8.91
CA LEU A 275 0.04 -12.89 10.32
C LEU A 275 0.97 -11.84 10.93
N VAL A 276 2.27 -11.86 10.58
CA VAL A 276 3.22 -10.81 11.00
C VAL A 276 2.77 -9.46 10.47
N GLN A 277 2.43 -9.37 9.18
CA GLN A 277 1.90 -8.14 8.58
C GLN A 277 0.59 -7.71 9.25
N GLY A 278 -0.36 -8.63 9.44
CA GLY A 278 -1.66 -8.35 10.02
C GLY A 278 -1.57 -7.82 11.45
N LEU A 279 -0.69 -8.40 12.29
CA LEU A 279 -0.42 -7.89 13.64
C LEU A 279 0.15 -6.47 13.62
N MET A 280 1.03 -6.15 12.67
CA MET A 280 1.58 -4.80 12.51
C MET A 280 0.48 -3.81 12.15
N ILE A 281 -0.31 -4.13 11.11
CA ILE A 281 -1.41 -3.28 10.62
C ILE A 281 -2.47 -3.07 11.70
N TYR A 282 -2.88 -4.13 12.39
CA TYR A 282 -3.87 -4.05 13.46
C TYR A 282 -3.38 -3.11 14.59
N TYR A 283 -2.15 -3.29 15.06
CA TYR A 283 -1.58 -2.44 16.10
C TYR A 283 -1.51 -0.97 15.67
N GLN A 284 -1.04 -0.67 14.46
CA GLN A 284 -0.90 0.70 13.97
C GLN A 284 -2.27 1.40 13.86
N ASN A 285 -3.34 0.65 13.55
CA ASN A 285 -4.70 1.19 13.50
C ASN A 285 -5.33 1.38 14.89
N HIS A 286 -4.97 0.52 15.86
CA HIS A 286 -5.57 0.48 17.19
C HIS A 286 -4.60 0.87 18.31
N TRP A 287 -3.54 1.64 18.00
CA TRP A 287 -2.44 1.85 18.93
C TRP A 287 -2.91 2.53 20.23
N GLU A 288 -3.84 3.49 20.15
CA GLU A 288 -4.37 4.20 21.32
C GLU A 288 -5.12 3.28 22.28
N GLN A 289 -5.88 2.33 21.72
CA GLN A 289 -6.65 1.34 22.47
C GLN A 289 -5.78 0.20 23.01
N THR A 290 -4.68 -0.10 22.30
CA THR A 290 -3.78 -1.21 22.66
C THR A 290 -2.77 -0.80 23.72
N VAL A 291 -2.32 0.47 23.73
CA VAL A 291 -1.34 0.94 24.70
C VAL A 291 -1.88 0.81 26.13
N ASN A 292 -1.09 0.19 27.01
CA ASN A 292 -1.42 -0.18 28.41
C ASN A 292 -2.32 -1.42 28.59
N THR A 293 -2.55 -2.23 27.56
CA THR A 293 -3.23 -3.53 27.69
C THR A 293 -2.24 -4.70 27.77
N SER A 294 -2.74 -5.89 28.07
CA SER A 294 -1.97 -7.14 27.95
C SER A 294 -1.52 -7.41 26.52
N ASP A 295 -2.30 -6.98 25.53
CA ASP A 295 -2.00 -7.21 24.11
C ASP A 295 -0.74 -6.44 23.68
N PHE A 296 -0.51 -5.24 24.24
CA PHE A 296 0.74 -4.52 24.01
C PHE A 296 1.95 -5.32 24.48
N ALA A 297 1.87 -5.97 25.65
CA ALA A 297 2.95 -6.80 26.16
C ALA A 297 3.16 -8.05 25.29
N MET A 298 2.08 -8.68 24.82
CA MET A 298 2.14 -9.82 23.90
C MET A 298 2.80 -9.45 22.59
N LEU A 299 2.38 -8.36 21.94
CA LEU A 299 2.99 -7.86 20.72
C LEU A 299 4.48 -7.52 20.94
N LYS A 300 4.80 -6.85 22.04
CA LYS A 300 6.18 -6.48 22.37
C LYS A 300 7.08 -7.72 22.46
N GLN A 301 6.60 -8.78 23.12
CA GLN A 301 7.30 -10.05 23.22
C GLN A 301 7.41 -10.75 21.86
N PHE A 302 6.33 -10.76 21.08
CA PHE A 302 6.27 -11.38 19.75
C PHE A 302 7.30 -10.78 18.80
N TYR A 303 7.30 -9.46 18.60
CA TYR A 303 8.27 -8.80 17.72
C TYR A 303 9.70 -8.87 18.26
N SER A 304 9.89 -8.90 19.58
CA SER A 304 11.21 -9.18 20.18
C SER A 304 11.70 -10.58 19.83
N LYS A 305 10.85 -11.61 19.93
CA LYS A 305 11.18 -13.00 19.56
C LYS A 305 11.60 -13.06 18.10
N LEU A 306 10.80 -12.50 17.20
CA LEU A 306 11.09 -12.50 15.76
C LEU A 306 12.39 -11.76 15.42
N LEU A 307 12.64 -10.57 15.99
CA LEU A 307 13.87 -9.82 15.69
C LEU A 307 15.15 -10.62 16.02
N ASN A 308 15.11 -11.51 17.03
CA ASN A 308 16.24 -12.36 17.40
C ASN A 308 16.37 -13.63 16.53
N GLN A 309 15.43 -13.89 15.62
CA GLN A 309 15.48 -14.99 14.66
C GLN A 309 16.11 -14.53 13.33
N GLU A 310 16.41 -15.47 12.44
CA GLU A 310 16.69 -15.15 11.04
C GLU A 310 15.39 -14.73 10.38
N LEU A 311 15.40 -13.57 9.72
CA LEU A 311 14.22 -13.00 9.08
C LEU A 311 14.28 -13.25 7.59
N SER A 312 13.15 -13.63 7.02
CA SER A 312 12.98 -13.57 5.57
C SER A 312 13.12 -12.10 5.12
N PRO A 313 13.75 -11.81 3.97
CA PRO A 313 13.78 -10.44 3.44
C PRO A 313 12.38 -9.83 3.24
N ARG A 314 11.36 -10.67 3.02
CA ARG A 314 9.95 -10.26 2.87
C ARG A 314 9.33 -9.73 4.16
N ASP A 315 9.77 -10.23 5.31
CA ASP A 315 9.19 -9.89 6.62
C ASP A 315 10.08 -8.97 7.45
N ALA A 316 11.35 -8.85 7.08
CA ALA A 316 12.33 -8.08 7.83
C ALA A 316 11.88 -6.65 8.11
N ASP A 317 11.31 -5.96 7.12
CA ASP A 317 10.81 -4.60 7.29
C ASP A 317 9.66 -4.50 8.31
N LYS A 318 8.70 -5.44 8.25
CA LYS A 318 7.52 -5.51 9.14
C LYS A 318 7.93 -5.83 10.57
N VAL A 319 8.84 -6.79 10.74
CA VAL A 319 9.34 -7.18 12.06
C VAL A 319 10.14 -6.06 12.71
N ILE A 320 11.03 -5.40 11.95
CA ILE A 320 11.82 -4.28 12.46
C ILE A 320 10.89 -3.12 12.83
N ARG A 321 9.89 -2.81 11.99
CA ARG A 321 8.89 -1.76 12.25
C ARG A 321 8.08 -2.06 13.50
N GLY A 322 7.50 -3.26 13.61
CA GLY A 322 6.77 -3.66 14.82
C GLY A 322 7.63 -3.58 16.08
N PHE A 323 8.91 -3.97 16.00
CA PHE A 323 9.85 -3.79 17.10
C PHE A 323 10.06 -2.30 17.44
N ILE A 324 10.27 -1.45 16.43
CA ILE A 324 10.38 0.00 16.62
C ILE A 324 9.09 0.57 17.22
N ASP A 325 7.91 0.19 16.77
CA ASP A 325 6.68 0.80 17.26
C ASP A 325 6.40 0.45 18.74
N LEU A 326 6.77 -0.75 19.18
CA LEU A 326 6.42 -1.30 20.50
C LEU A 326 7.46 -1.08 21.61
N HIS A 327 8.65 -0.61 21.26
CA HIS A 327 9.78 -0.51 22.19
C HIS A 327 10.13 0.92 22.56
N SER A 328 10.80 1.11 23.70
CA SER A 328 11.34 2.43 24.05
C SER A 328 12.56 2.79 23.19
N ALA A 329 12.96 4.07 23.18
CA ALA A 329 14.19 4.48 22.53
C ALA A 329 15.45 3.81 23.13
N SER A 330 15.46 3.53 24.44
CA SER A 330 16.54 2.80 25.10
C SER A 330 16.61 1.35 24.65
N ASP A 331 15.46 0.67 24.54
CA ASP A 331 15.38 -0.72 24.08
C ASP A 331 15.92 -0.83 22.65
N VAL A 332 15.48 0.06 21.75
CA VAL A 332 16.02 0.13 20.37
C VAL A 332 17.52 0.37 20.36
N ARG A 333 18.02 1.31 21.17
CA ARG A 333 19.46 1.60 21.24
C ARG A 333 20.28 0.37 21.66
N SER A 334 19.75 -0.46 22.55
CA SER A 334 20.43 -1.68 22.99
C SER A 334 20.51 -2.76 21.90
N LYS A 335 19.70 -2.65 20.84
CA LYS A 335 19.60 -3.62 19.74
C LYS A 335 20.01 -3.05 18.38
N LEU A 336 20.66 -1.88 18.32
CA LEU A 336 20.98 -1.19 17.06
C LEU A 336 21.69 -2.07 16.05
N LYS A 337 22.78 -2.74 16.45
CA LYS A 337 23.53 -3.60 15.56
C LYS A 337 22.65 -4.71 14.97
N LEU A 338 21.82 -5.35 15.81
CA LEU A 338 20.90 -6.39 15.34
C LEU A 338 19.87 -5.83 14.36
N ILE A 339 19.32 -4.65 14.63
CA ILE A 339 18.39 -3.97 13.72
C ILE A 339 19.06 -3.69 12.38
N GLU A 340 20.28 -3.14 12.37
CA GLU A 340 21.05 -2.85 11.16
C GLU A 340 21.38 -4.11 10.37
N ASP A 341 21.83 -5.18 11.05
CA ASP A 341 22.11 -6.48 10.43
C ASP A 341 20.84 -7.07 9.80
N ARG A 342 19.66 -6.84 10.38
CA ARG A 342 18.37 -7.31 9.86
C ARG A 342 17.81 -6.44 8.72
N MET A 343 18.28 -5.21 8.57
CA MET A 343 17.92 -4.37 7.42
C MET A 343 18.63 -4.78 6.13
N VAL A 344 19.71 -5.57 6.22
CA VAL A 344 20.46 -6.02 5.04
C VAL A 344 19.54 -6.82 4.10
N GLY A 345 19.49 -6.42 2.83
CA GLY A 345 18.64 -7.07 1.81
C GLY A 345 17.18 -6.59 1.78
N VAL A 346 16.75 -5.75 2.71
CA VAL A 346 15.45 -5.05 2.61
C VAL A 346 15.50 -4.03 1.47
N GLU A 347 14.39 -3.78 0.77
CA GLU A 347 14.38 -2.79 -0.32
C GLU A 347 14.77 -1.39 0.23
N PRO A 348 15.67 -0.65 -0.44
CA PRO A 348 16.10 0.69 -0.03
C PRO A 348 15.03 1.70 0.42
N SER A 349 13.89 1.84 -0.23
CA SER A 349 12.75 2.67 0.17
C SER A 349 12.18 2.26 1.52
N LEU A 350 12.03 0.95 1.78
CA LEU A 350 11.57 0.43 3.06
C LEU A 350 12.64 0.66 4.15
N GLN A 351 13.92 0.44 3.82
CA GLN A 351 15.03 0.77 4.71
C GLN A 351 15.07 2.26 5.08
N LEU A 352 14.86 3.15 4.11
CA LEU A 352 14.79 4.59 4.33
C LEU A 352 13.65 4.93 5.29
N GLY A 353 12.46 4.34 5.08
CA GLY A 353 11.33 4.48 5.99
C GLY A 353 11.66 4.05 7.43
N LEU A 354 12.31 2.90 7.61
CA LEU A 354 12.71 2.42 8.95
C LEU A 354 13.77 3.34 9.60
N LYS A 355 14.75 3.82 8.83
CA LYS A 355 15.77 4.75 9.34
C LYS A 355 15.16 6.09 9.76
N LEU A 356 14.16 6.59 9.01
CA LEU A 356 13.40 7.77 9.38
C LEU A 356 12.66 7.54 10.71
N GLU A 357 11.97 6.40 10.88
CA GLU A 357 11.34 6.00 12.15
C GLU A 357 12.31 5.97 13.33
N LEU A 358 13.49 5.42 13.11
CA LEU A 358 14.54 5.40 14.12
C LEU A 358 14.98 6.82 14.49
N ALA A 359 15.20 7.69 13.50
CA ALA A 359 15.56 9.09 13.73
C ALA A 359 14.49 9.83 14.55
N TYR A 360 13.20 9.62 14.26
CA TYR A 360 12.08 10.25 14.97
C TYR A 360 12.03 9.91 16.46
N LYS A 361 12.40 8.67 16.79
CA LYS A 361 12.14 8.08 18.09
C LYS A 361 12.83 8.81 19.23
N SER A 362 14.06 9.30 19.04
CA SER A 362 14.77 10.07 20.07
C SER A 362 15.89 10.93 19.50
N LYS A 363 16.28 12.00 20.22
CA LYS A 363 17.42 12.84 19.84
C LYS A 363 18.71 12.04 19.63
N LYS A 364 18.93 11.00 20.45
CA LYS A 364 20.13 10.16 20.36
C LYS A 364 20.14 9.27 19.12
N LEU A 365 18.96 8.90 18.61
CA LEU A 365 18.82 8.13 17.38
C LEU A 365 18.87 9.06 16.17
N GLU A 366 18.35 10.29 16.29
CA GLU A 366 18.52 11.36 15.31
C GLU A 366 20.01 11.58 14.97
N ASP A 367 20.87 11.69 16.00
CA ASP A 367 22.33 11.85 15.88
C ASP A 367 23.01 10.70 15.10
N ILE A 368 22.39 9.51 15.04
CA ILE A 368 22.92 8.31 14.36
C ILE A 368 22.34 8.20 12.94
N TYR A 369 21.01 8.33 12.83
CA TYR A 369 20.30 7.94 11.62
C TYR A 369 20.17 9.07 10.59
N ILE A 370 20.19 10.35 10.97
CA ILE A 370 20.23 11.43 9.96
C ILE A 370 21.49 11.35 9.09
N PRO A 371 22.72 11.23 9.66
CA PRO A 371 23.91 10.99 8.85
C PRO A 371 23.82 9.70 8.01
N SER A 372 23.32 8.60 8.61
CA SER A 372 23.17 7.32 7.91
C SER A 372 22.22 7.41 6.71
N ILE A 373 21.10 8.10 6.86
CA ILE A 373 20.12 8.36 5.79
C ILE A 373 20.79 9.15 4.66
N ILE A 374 21.48 10.24 4.97
CA ILE A 374 22.16 11.06 3.95
C ILE A 374 23.25 10.26 3.23
N SER A 375 24.00 9.42 3.94
CA SER A 375 24.98 8.52 3.34
C SER A 375 24.32 7.55 2.36
N MET A 376 23.22 6.94 2.79
CA MET A 376 22.42 6.02 1.97
C MET A 376 21.87 6.70 0.71
N LEU A 377 21.30 7.90 0.82
CA LEU A 377 20.78 8.64 -0.32
C LEU A 377 21.88 8.96 -1.35
N LYS A 378 23.08 9.33 -0.88
CA LYS A 378 24.25 9.57 -1.75
C LYS A 378 24.76 8.28 -2.40
N GLU A 379 24.76 7.17 -1.67
CA GLU A 379 25.22 5.87 -2.16
C GLU A 379 24.30 5.33 -3.26
N TYR A 380 22.99 5.29 -3.01
CA TYR A 380 22.03 4.80 -3.99
C TYR A 380 21.82 5.80 -5.14
N ASN A 381 21.84 7.11 -4.87
CA ASN A 381 21.63 8.17 -5.85
C ASN A 381 20.36 7.96 -6.71
N ARG A 382 19.29 7.44 -6.11
CA ARG A 382 18.00 7.19 -6.78
C ARG A 382 16.98 8.27 -6.45
N SER A 383 16.25 8.75 -7.47
CA SER A 383 15.30 9.86 -7.30
C SER A 383 14.07 9.49 -6.45
N ASP A 384 13.64 8.22 -6.45
CA ASP A 384 12.55 7.74 -5.59
C ASP A 384 12.87 7.91 -4.10
N LEU A 385 14.08 7.51 -3.69
CA LEU A 385 14.56 7.67 -2.32
C LEU A 385 14.72 9.14 -1.93
N ASP A 386 15.27 9.94 -2.84
CA ASP A 386 15.38 11.40 -2.66
C ASP A 386 14.00 12.04 -2.47
N GLY A 387 13.06 11.71 -3.34
CA GLY A 387 11.70 12.25 -3.30
C GLY A 387 10.97 11.88 -2.01
N MET A 388 11.05 10.61 -1.59
CA MET A 388 10.53 10.15 -0.30
C MET A 388 11.17 10.91 0.86
N PHE A 389 12.51 11.03 0.88
CA PHE A 389 13.21 11.75 1.93
C PHE A 389 12.79 13.22 2.00
N PHE A 390 12.75 13.93 0.86
CA PHE A 390 12.38 15.34 0.82
C PHE A 390 10.93 15.55 1.26
N GLY A 391 10.02 14.76 0.71
CA GLY A 391 8.58 14.87 0.95
C GLY A 391 8.21 14.57 2.40
N ILE A 392 8.77 13.49 2.96
CA ILE A 392 8.61 13.20 4.39
C ILE A 392 9.27 14.33 5.21
N THR A 393 10.53 14.67 4.95
CA THR A 393 11.29 15.67 5.73
C THR A 393 10.60 17.03 5.81
N LYS A 394 9.96 17.48 4.73
CA LYS A 394 9.16 18.71 4.73
C LYS A 394 8.08 18.72 5.82
N GLN A 395 7.46 17.57 6.10
CA GLN A 395 6.36 17.46 7.07
C GLN A 395 6.84 17.55 8.52
N TRP A 396 8.13 17.35 8.81
CA TRP A 396 8.57 17.14 10.19
C TRP A 396 9.88 17.80 10.58
N TYR A 397 10.63 18.42 9.67
CA TYR A 397 11.93 19.01 10.03
C TYR A 397 11.82 19.99 11.21
N LYS A 398 10.65 20.64 11.39
CA LYS A 398 10.36 21.51 12.54
C LYS A 398 10.33 20.78 13.89
N ASN A 399 10.13 19.46 13.87
CA ASN A 399 10.10 18.59 15.03
C ASN A 399 11.45 17.93 15.32
N LEU A 400 12.45 18.10 14.43
CA LEU A 400 13.83 17.76 14.73
C LEU A 400 14.28 18.54 15.96
N LYS A 401 14.95 17.86 16.88
CA LYS A 401 15.31 18.46 18.17
C LYS A 401 16.78 18.86 18.23
N ARG A 402 17.53 18.67 17.14
CA ARG A 402 18.93 19.04 16.99
C ARG A 402 19.10 19.97 15.80
N GLU A 403 19.69 21.13 16.05
CA GLU A 403 20.09 22.06 15.00
C GLU A 403 21.09 21.39 14.04
N SER A 404 22.03 20.58 14.56
CA SER A 404 22.99 19.83 13.76
C SER A 404 22.37 18.87 12.75
N SER A 405 21.15 18.36 13.01
CA SER A 405 20.44 17.53 12.03
C SER A 405 19.88 18.39 10.90
N ILE A 406 19.32 19.56 11.23
CA ILE A 406 18.83 20.52 10.24
C ILE A 406 19.98 21.00 9.36
N ASP A 407 21.15 21.28 9.92
CA ASP A 407 22.34 21.71 9.18
C ASP A 407 22.79 20.62 8.19
N GLN A 408 22.85 19.36 8.61
CA GLN A 408 23.18 18.25 7.71
C GLN A 408 22.17 18.08 6.57
N ILE A 409 20.87 18.28 6.85
CA ILE A 409 19.84 18.25 5.81
C ILE A 409 20.03 19.40 4.82
N LYS A 410 20.35 20.61 5.30
CA LYS A 410 20.65 21.77 4.44
C LYS A 410 21.90 21.55 3.59
N ASP A 411 22.93 20.95 4.15
CA ASP A 411 24.15 20.56 3.42
C ASP A 411 23.82 19.54 2.33
N TYR A 412 22.99 18.55 2.65
CA TYR A 412 22.53 17.59 1.66
C TYR A 412 21.75 18.25 0.52
N LEU A 413 20.80 19.13 0.81
CA LEU A 413 20.05 19.88 -0.21
C LEU A 413 20.95 20.74 -1.08
N THR A 414 21.96 21.37 -0.49
CA THR A 414 22.97 22.14 -1.23
C THR A 414 23.70 21.25 -2.23
N SER A 415 24.08 20.02 -1.83
CA SER A 415 24.70 19.05 -2.73
C SER A 415 23.74 18.54 -3.82
N ALA A 416 22.46 18.34 -3.48
CA ALA A 416 21.42 17.86 -4.39
C ALA A 416 20.93 18.93 -5.38
N LYS A 417 21.19 20.21 -5.10
CA LYS A 417 20.75 21.36 -5.90
C LYS A 417 21.11 21.24 -7.39
N LYS A 418 22.34 20.82 -7.70
CA LYS A 418 22.78 20.65 -9.09
C LYS A 418 21.89 19.66 -9.84
N ARG A 419 21.50 18.56 -9.18
CA ARG A 419 20.65 17.52 -9.74
C ARG A 419 19.22 18.02 -9.96
N PHE A 420 18.57 18.55 -8.91
CA PHE A 420 17.12 18.85 -8.98
C PHE A 420 16.77 20.28 -9.44
N SER A 421 17.69 21.24 -9.35
CA SER A 421 17.41 22.63 -9.78
C SER A 421 17.88 22.96 -11.20
N GLN A 422 18.92 22.29 -11.71
CA GLN A 422 19.63 22.72 -12.94
C GLN A 422 19.56 21.72 -14.10
N SER A 423 19.17 20.47 -13.86
CA SER A 423 19.13 19.45 -14.93
C SER A 423 17.77 19.38 -15.63
N LYS A 424 17.80 19.16 -16.95
CA LYS A 424 16.71 18.47 -17.66
C LYS A 424 16.88 17.00 -17.28
N GLY A 425 15.93 16.45 -16.53
CA GLY A 425 16.06 15.11 -15.92
C GLY A 425 16.42 14.02 -16.94
N ASN A 426 17.03 12.94 -16.44
CA ASN A 426 17.19 11.73 -17.25
C ASN A 426 15.79 11.21 -17.66
N GLN A 427 15.59 10.89 -18.93
CA GLN A 427 14.31 10.35 -19.41
C GLN A 427 14.03 8.95 -18.86
N ASP A 428 15.07 8.21 -18.47
CA ASP A 428 14.95 6.87 -17.89
C ASP A 428 14.64 6.89 -16.37
N ASP A 429 14.80 8.05 -15.72
CA ASP A 429 14.49 8.21 -14.29
C ASP A 429 13.02 8.63 -14.12
N LEU A 430 12.17 7.62 -13.92
CA LEU A 430 10.72 7.77 -13.78
C LEU A 430 10.33 8.66 -12.58
N TYR A 431 11.16 8.70 -11.54
CA TYR A 431 10.86 9.39 -10.27
C TYR A 431 11.40 10.82 -10.22
N PHE A 432 12.31 11.19 -11.12
CA PHE A 432 13.05 12.45 -11.08
C PHE A 432 12.16 13.70 -10.91
N ASN A 433 11.07 13.80 -11.68
CA ASN A 433 10.22 15.00 -11.65
C ASN A 433 9.51 15.12 -10.30
N VAL A 434 9.07 14.00 -9.75
CA VAL A 434 8.35 13.99 -8.48
C VAL A 434 9.31 14.33 -7.33
N ALA A 435 10.51 13.77 -7.36
CA ALA A 435 11.59 14.11 -6.44
C ALA A 435 11.98 15.60 -6.53
N LYS A 436 12.02 16.16 -7.73
CA LYS A 436 12.31 17.58 -7.96
C LYS A 436 11.26 18.52 -7.32
N ILE A 437 9.98 18.14 -7.37
CA ILE A 437 8.92 18.91 -6.71
C ILE A 437 9.11 18.86 -5.19
N ALA A 438 9.25 17.66 -4.62
CA ALA A 438 9.48 17.48 -3.19
C ALA A 438 10.74 18.21 -2.70
N TYR A 439 11.83 18.18 -3.48
CA TYR A 439 13.06 18.94 -3.21
C TYR A 439 12.77 20.43 -3.07
N LYS A 440 12.07 21.03 -4.04
CA LYS A 440 11.77 22.47 -4.05
C LYS A 440 10.96 22.84 -2.82
N GLU A 441 9.93 22.06 -2.51
CA GLU A 441 9.07 22.33 -1.36
C GLU A 441 9.82 22.27 -0.02
N LEU A 442 10.72 21.30 0.16
CA LEU A 442 11.55 21.23 1.36
C LEU A 442 12.57 22.38 1.41
N ALA A 443 13.22 22.68 0.29
CA ALA A 443 14.20 23.77 0.20
C ALA A 443 13.55 25.11 0.58
N ASP A 444 12.38 25.42 0.01
CA ASP A 444 11.62 26.63 0.31
C ASP A 444 11.19 26.67 1.79
N SER A 445 10.85 25.51 2.38
CA SER A 445 10.47 25.40 3.79
C SER A 445 11.65 25.62 4.75
N LEU A 446 12.88 25.34 4.35
CA LEU A 446 14.08 25.51 5.20
C LEU A 446 14.74 26.88 5.08
N THR A 447 14.34 27.68 4.09
CA THR A 447 14.78 29.06 3.89
C THR A 447 13.85 30.11 4.52
N ASN A 448 12.59 29.74 4.79
CA ASN A 448 11.60 30.54 5.51
C ASN A 448 11.53 30.10 6.98
#